data_AF-X1VT80-F1
#
_entry.id   AF-X1VT80-F1
#
_cell.length_a   1.000
_cell.length_b   1.000
_cell.length_c   1.000
_cell.angle_alpha   90.00
_cell.angle_beta   90.00
_cell.angle_gamma   90.00
#
_symmetry.space_group_name_H-M   'P 1'
#
loop_
_entity.id
_entity.type
_entity.pdbx_description
1 polymer ?
#
loop_
_entity_poly.entity_id
_entity_poly.type
_entity_poly.pdbx_seq_one_letter_code
_entity_poly.pdbx_strand_id
1 'polypeptide(L)'
;MRTDARWDSMVKHLGYTSISVQHGVMSCLRQVITTDDDLIEASQDRLRDVEIITDENLSTRQRACLELARGIAYRLTQWRYTPVRGVHAAIIPPASDRVRTAGMYSRTTEEVFISADQLEHGRTTVDTVIHEIAHHTSGAEDGEEPHNREMTQIAGQVVEATARGYFDDYLADPNFRW
;
A
#
# COMPACT_ATOMS: atom_id res chain seq x y z
N MET A 1 15.01 -14.25 -11.37
CA MET A 1 15.07 -15.05 -12.62
C MET A 1 13.64 -15.33 -13.02
N ARG A 2 13.26 -14.99 -14.26
CA ARG A 2 11.84 -15.02 -14.66
C ARG A 2 11.26 -16.43 -14.55
N THR A 3 10.26 -16.58 -13.70
CA THR A 3 9.48 -17.82 -13.55
C THR A 3 8.17 -17.74 -14.33
N ASP A 4 7.50 -16.59 -14.25
CA ASP A 4 6.23 -16.33 -14.91
C ASP A 4 6.15 -14.85 -15.34
N ALA A 5 5.61 -14.59 -16.52
CA ALA A 5 5.39 -13.25 -17.04
C ALA A 5 4.45 -12.41 -16.16
N ARG A 6 3.50 -13.04 -15.47
CA ARG A 6 2.56 -12.34 -14.59
C ARG A 6 3.25 -11.66 -13.41
N TRP A 7 4.42 -12.14 -13.02
CA TRP A 7 5.18 -11.62 -11.88
C TRP A 7 6.05 -10.42 -12.21
N ASP A 8 6.22 -10.08 -13.49
CA ASP A 8 7.10 -8.99 -13.93
C ASP A 8 6.74 -7.65 -13.25
N SER A 9 5.44 -7.37 -13.06
CA SER A 9 5.00 -6.13 -12.39
C SER A 9 5.44 -6.10 -10.92
N MET A 10 5.22 -7.20 -10.19
CA MET A 10 5.55 -7.30 -8.77
C MET A 10 7.07 -7.29 -8.56
N VAL A 11 7.84 -8.02 -9.37
CA VAL A 11 9.30 -8.01 -9.30
C VAL A 11 9.87 -6.62 -9.56
N LYS A 12 9.27 -5.88 -10.49
CA LYS A 12 9.61 -4.48 -10.73
C LYS A 12 9.27 -3.58 -9.54
N HIS A 13 8.14 -3.80 -8.88
CA HIS A 13 7.75 -3.09 -7.65
C HIS A 13 8.69 -3.37 -6.48
N LEU A 14 9.26 -4.58 -6.42
CA LEU A 14 10.33 -4.94 -5.48
C LEU A 14 11.70 -4.34 -5.86
N GLY A 15 11.79 -3.57 -6.94
CA GLY A 15 13.02 -2.91 -7.38
C GLY A 15 13.98 -3.82 -8.17
N TYR A 16 13.49 -4.96 -8.66
CA TYR A 16 14.28 -5.90 -9.46
C TYR A 16 13.85 -5.87 -10.94
N THR A 17 14.62 -6.56 -11.80
CA THR A 17 14.29 -6.72 -13.21
C THR A 17 14.38 -8.20 -13.55
N SER A 18 13.26 -8.77 -14.01
CA SER A 18 13.18 -10.16 -14.43
C SER A 18 14.01 -10.39 -15.69
N ILE A 19 14.83 -11.44 -15.67
CA ILE A 19 15.64 -11.86 -16.83
C ILE A 19 15.15 -13.24 -17.26
N SER A 20 14.80 -13.36 -18.54
CA SER A 20 14.41 -14.63 -19.16
C SER A 20 15.65 -15.48 -19.45
N VAL A 21 15.57 -16.79 -19.22
CA VAL A 21 16.70 -17.70 -19.38
C VAL A 21 16.30 -18.86 -20.28
N GLN A 22 17.26 -19.41 -21.04
CA GLN A 22 16.99 -20.55 -21.92
C GLN A 22 16.53 -21.78 -21.13
N HIS A 23 15.51 -22.47 -21.64
CA HIS A 23 14.83 -23.57 -20.94
C HIS A 23 15.78 -24.72 -20.53
N GLY A 24 16.83 -24.97 -21.31
CA GLY A 24 17.79 -26.05 -21.06
C GLY A 24 18.73 -25.83 -19.86
N VAL A 25 18.89 -24.59 -19.40
CA VAL A 25 19.75 -24.25 -18.24
C VAL A 25 18.95 -23.81 -17.01
N MET A 26 17.62 -23.66 -17.16
CA MET A 26 16.74 -23.11 -16.13
C MET A 26 16.74 -23.95 -14.84
N SER A 27 16.69 -25.28 -14.95
CA SER A 27 16.69 -26.19 -13.81
C SER A 27 18.00 -26.16 -13.01
N CYS A 28 19.14 -26.02 -13.70
CA CYS A 28 20.45 -25.89 -13.04
C CYS A 28 20.60 -24.52 -12.38
N LEU A 29 20.19 -23.45 -13.05
CA LEU A 29 20.35 -22.09 -12.54
C LEU A 29 19.39 -21.75 -11.40
N ARG A 30 18.20 -22.38 -11.34
CA ARG A 30 17.24 -22.21 -10.24
C ARG A 30 17.82 -22.55 -8.86
N GLN A 31 18.82 -23.43 -8.78
CA GLN A 31 19.46 -23.80 -7.51
C GLN A 31 20.46 -22.76 -7.00
N VAL A 32 20.85 -21.79 -7.84
CA VAL A 32 21.97 -20.88 -7.55
C VAL A 32 21.57 -19.40 -7.73
N ILE A 33 20.51 -19.13 -8.49
CA ILE A 33 20.01 -17.79 -8.78
C ILE A 33 18.60 -17.63 -8.22
N THR A 34 18.37 -16.55 -7.47
CA THR A 34 17.07 -16.17 -6.94
C THR A 34 16.04 -16.02 -8.07
N THR A 35 14.92 -16.71 -7.94
CA THR A 35 13.80 -16.67 -8.88
C THR A 35 12.81 -15.56 -8.54
N ASP A 36 11.96 -15.22 -9.50
CA ASP A 36 10.91 -14.23 -9.28
C ASP A 36 9.93 -14.72 -8.20
N ASP A 37 9.59 -16.02 -8.20
CA ASP A 37 8.79 -16.65 -7.13
C ASP A 37 9.49 -16.50 -5.75
N ASP A 38 10.80 -16.76 -5.67
CA ASP A 38 11.55 -16.64 -4.39
C ASP A 38 11.56 -15.19 -3.87
N LEU A 39 11.67 -14.20 -4.77
CA LEU A 39 11.62 -12.77 -4.39
C LEU A 39 10.25 -12.39 -3.82
N ILE A 40 9.19 -12.90 -4.45
CA ILE A 40 7.81 -12.64 -4.03
C ILE A 40 7.53 -13.31 -2.70
N GLU A 41 7.88 -14.58 -2.55
CA GLU A 41 7.71 -15.32 -1.30
C GLU A 41 8.46 -14.67 -0.14
N ALA A 42 9.74 -14.31 -0.34
CA ALA A 42 10.53 -13.62 0.67
C ALA A 42 9.96 -12.23 1.02
N SER A 43 9.38 -11.52 0.05
CA SER A 43 8.71 -10.25 0.29
C SER A 43 7.48 -10.43 1.18
N GLN A 44 6.62 -11.39 0.85
CA GLN A 44 5.40 -11.70 1.60
C GLN A 44 5.72 -12.16 3.03
N ASP A 45 6.77 -12.96 3.21
CA ASP A 45 7.20 -13.38 4.54
C ASP A 45 7.66 -12.20 5.39
N ARG A 46 8.43 -11.26 4.83
CA ARG A 46 8.85 -10.04 5.55
C ARG A 46 7.65 -9.21 5.99
N LEU A 47 6.68 -9.03 5.12
CA LEU A 47 5.50 -8.20 5.38
C LEU A 47 4.55 -8.77 6.45
N ARG A 48 4.78 -10.00 6.94
CA ARG A 48 4.04 -10.56 8.08
C ARG A 48 4.39 -9.90 9.42
N ASP A 49 5.58 -9.33 9.53
CA ASP A 49 6.11 -8.78 10.80
C ASP A 49 5.76 -7.29 10.98
N VAL A 50 4.59 -6.87 10.50
CA VAL A 50 4.13 -5.49 10.67
C VAL A 50 3.80 -5.20 12.13
N GLU A 51 4.37 -4.13 12.66
CA GLU A 51 4.15 -3.67 14.03
C GLU A 51 3.32 -2.38 14.04
N ILE A 52 2.17 -2.41 14.71
CA ILE A 52 1.30 -1.23 14.84
C ILE A 52 1.93 -0.22 15.80
N ILE A 53 2.02 1.02 15.36
CA ILE A 53 2.37 2.16 16.20
C ILE A 53 1.07 2.73 16.76
N THR A 54 0.91 2.70 18.08
CA THR A 54 -0.28 3.26 18.72
C THR A 54 -0.32 4.77 18.59
N ASP A 55 -1.52 5.36 18.59
CA ASP A 55 -1.72 6.78 18.37
C ASP A 55 -0.91 7.65 19.35
N GLU A 56 -0.75 7.20 20.60
CA GLU A 56 0.01 7.89 21.66
C GLU A 56 1.49 8.06 21.33
N ASN A 57 2.03 7.16 20.51
CA ASN A 57 3.43 7.17 20.08
C ASN A 57 3.66 7.96 18.79
N LEU A 58 2.61 8.50 18.18
CA LEU A 58 2.70 9.38 17.01
C LEU A 58 2.87 10.84 17.43
N SER A 59 3.60 11.60 16.62
CA SER A 59 3.57 13.05 16.73
C SER A 59 2.17 13.59 16.45
N THR A 60 1.85 14.78 16.96
CA THR A 60 0.53 15.41 16.71
C THR A 60 0.25 15.61 15.22
N ARG A 61 1.30 15.86 14.42
CA ARG A 61 1.21 15.98 12.97
C ARG A 61 0.85 14.65 12.31
N GLN A 62 1.59 13.58 12.64
CA GLN A 62 1.31 12.25 12.11
C GLN A 62 -0.09 11.77 12.50
N ARG A 63 -0.53 12.06 13.72
CA ARG A 63 -1.88 11.75 14.17
C ARG A 63 -2.94 12.51 13.36
N ALA A 64 -2.76 13.81 13.12
CA ALA A 64 -3.70 14.59 12.29
C ALA A 64 -3.81 14.03 10.86
N CYS A 65 -2.68 13.65 10.24
CA CYS A 65 -2.68 12.97 8.95
C CYS A 65 -3.37 11.59 9.01
N LEU A 66 -3.10 10.80 10.06
CA LEU A 66 -3.73 9.49 10.23
C LEU A 66 -5.25 9.59 10.39
N GLU A 67 -5.75 10.62 11.09
CA GLU A 67 -7.19 10.89 11.20
C GLU A 67 -7.82 11.22 9.85
N LEU A 68 -7.14 12.01 9.01
CA LEU A 68 -7.58 12.22 7.63
C LEU A 68 -7.64 10.89 6.86
N ALA A 69 -6.62 10.03 6.97
CA ALA A 69 -6.60 8.72 6.31
C ALA A 69 -7.77 7.84 6.77
N ARG A 70 -8.04 7.79 8.07
CA ARG A 70 -9.20 7.09 8.66
C ARG A 70 -10.52 7.65 8.13
N GLY A 71 -10.64 8.98 8.06
CA GLY A 71 -11.82 9.67 7.52
C GLY A 71 -12.07 9.33 6.05
N ILE A 72 -11.02 9.33 5.22
CA ILE A 72 -11.09 8.94 3.81
C ILE A 72 -11.55 7.48 3.68
N ALA A 73 -10.88 6.56 4.39
CA ALA A 73 -11.19 5.14 4.34
C ALA A 73 -12.63 4.86 4.77
N TYR A 74 -13.06 5.44 5.89
CA TYR A 74 -14.44 5.36 6.38
C TYR A 74 -15.44 5.85 5.32
N ARG A 75 -15.21 7.05 4.76
CA ARG A 75 -16.16 7.66 3.81
C ARG A 75 -16.33 6.84 2.54
N LEU A 76 -15.22 6.36 1.99
CA LEU A 76 -15.19 5.76 0.65
C LEU A 76 -15.54 4.28 0.65
N THR A 77 -15.19 3.54 1.71
CA THR A 77 -15.42 2.09 1.75
C THR A 77 -16.82 1.75 2.26
N GLN A 78 -17.45 2.56 3.11
CA GLN A 78 -18.72 2.20 3.75
C GLN A 78 -19.94 2.01 2.85
N TRP A 79 -20.03 2.72 1.72
CA TRP A 79 -21.27 2.78 0.94
C TRP A 79 -21.27 1.86 -0.28
N ARG A 80 -20.08 1.52 -0.78
CA ARG A 80 -19.92 0.81 -2.06
C ARG A 80 -19.17 -0.51 -1.91
N TYR A 81 -18.39 -0.66 -0.85
CA TYR A 81 -17.55 -1.82 -0.61
C TYR A 81 -17.78 -2.35 0.81
N THR A 82 -17.18 -3.50 1.12
CA THR A 82 -16.98 -3.85 2.54
C THR A 82 -16.11 -2.75 3.16
N PRO A 83 -16.39 -2.24 4.36
CA PRO A 83 -15.48 -1.28 4.98
C PRO A 83 -14.11 -1.92 5.23
N VAL A 84 -13.02 -1.17 5.05
CA VAL A 84 -11.75 -1.59 5.67
C VAL A 84 -11.94 -1.64 7.19
N ARG A 85 -11.37 -2.66 7.83
CA ARG A 85 -11.57 -2.89 9.27
C ARG A 85 -10.81 -1.93 10.16
N GLY A 86 -9.73 -1.35 9.64
CA GLY A 86 -8.88 -0.43 10.37
C GLY A 86 -7.88 0.28 9.47
N VAL A 87 -7.43 1.45 9.91
CA VAL A 87 -6.31 2.19 9.32
C VAL A 87 -5.36 2.57 10.44
N HIS A 88 -4.12 2.08 10.34
CA HIS A 88 -3.12 2.12 11.40
C HIS A 88 -1.81 2.73 10.90
N ALA A 89 -1.14 3.50 11.77
CA ALA A 89 0.28 3.74 11.59
C ALA A 89 1.05 2.47 11.97
N ALA A 90 2.09 2.15 11.23
CA ALA A 90 2.88 0.94 11.49
C ALA A 90 4.35 1.10 11.11
N ILE A 91 5.19 0.27 11.72
CA ILE A 91 6.51 -0.04 11.23
C ILE A 91 6.33 -1.16 10.20
N ILE A 92 6.45 -0.80 8.93
CA ILE A 92 6.29 -1.77 7.83
C ILE A 92 7.69 -2.20 7.39
N PRO A 93 8.03 -3.48 7.48
CA PRO A 93 9.31 -3.96 6.99
C PRO A 93 9.40 -3.74 5.47
N PRO A 94 10.61 -3.51 4.94
CA PRO A 94 10.78 -3.26 3.52
C PRO A 94 10.42 -4.51 2.72
N ALA A 95 9.58 -4.35 1.70
CA ALA A 95 9.15 -5.41 0.80
C ALA A 95 10.34 -6.09 0.09
N SER A 96 11.46 -5.38 -0.07
CA SER A 96 12.73 -5.94 -0.50
C SER A 96 13.92 -5.17 0.06
N ASP A 97 15.14 -5.67 -0.14
CA ASP A 97 16.35 -4.94 0.24
C ASP A 97 16.54 -3.62 -0.55
N ARG A 98 15.73 -3.41 -1.59
CA ARG A 98 15.82 -2.24 -2.50
C ARG A 98 14.66 -1.27 -2.34
N VAL A 99 13.55 -1.69 -1.74
CA VAL A 99 12.30 -0.94 -1.73
C VAL A 99 11.70 -0.92 -0.33
N ARG A 100 11.46 0.29 0.18
CA ARG A 100 10.69 0.53 1.39
C ARG A 100 9.20 0.43 1.08
N THR A 101 8.45 0.00 2.07
CA THR A 101 7.00 -0.15 1.96
C THR A 101 6.33 1.08 2.56
N ALA A 102 5.68 1.88 1.72
CA ALA A 102 5.02 3.13 2.13
C ALA A 102 3.70 2.86 2.85
N GLY A 103 2.93 1.90 2.35
CA GLY A 103 1.70 1.39 2.94
C GLY A 103 1.53 -0.09 2.60
N MET A 104 0.58 -0.73 3.27
CA MET A 104 0.22 -2.12 3.03
C MET A 104 -1.24 -2.38 3.40
N TYR A 105 -2.00 -2.96 2.49
CA TYR A 105 -3.29 -3.57 2.76
C TYR A 105 -3.16 -5.06 3.07
N SER A 106 -3.63 -5.48 4.25
CA SER A 106 -3.68 -6.88 4.64
C SER A 106 -5.00 -7.52 4.19
N ARG A 107 -4.94 -8.47 3.25
CA ARG A 107 -6.12 -9.25 2.84
C ARG A 107 -6.66 -10.15 3.95
N THR A 108 -5.83 -10.50 4.94
CA THR A 108 -6.21 -11.40 6.05
C THR A 108 -7.02 -10.66 7.11
N THR A 109 -6.56 -9.47 7.50
CA THR A 109 -7.21 -8.67 8.54
C THR A 109 -8.14 -7.60 7.97
N GLU A 110 -8.09 -7.36 6.65
CA GLU A 110 -8.83 -6.32 5.94
C GLU A 110 -8.49 -4.91 6.47
N GLU A 111 -7.25 -4.73 6.96
CA GLU A 111 -6.74 -3.50 7.55
C GLU A 111 -5.69 -2.85 6.65
N VAL A 112 -5.61 -1.52 6.75
CA VAL A 112 -4.61 -0.69 6.08
C VAL A 112 -3.54 -0.28 7.08
N PHE A 113 -2.28 -0.51 6.73
CA PHE A 113 -1.11 -0.08 7.48
C PHE A 113 -0.39 1.01 6.69
N ILE A 114 -0.05 2.11 7.33
CA ILE A 114 0.65 3.25 6.72
C ILE A 114 1.95 3.45 7.48
N SER A 115 3.06 3.52 6.76
CA SER A 115 4.35 3.78 7.38
C SER A 115 4.38 5.19 7.99
N ALA A 116 4.98 5.34 9.16
CA ALA A 116 4.97 6.59 9.91
C ALA A 116 5.58 7.79 9.15
N ASP A 117 6.50 7.56 8.21
CA ASP A 117 7.07 8.60 7.34
C ASP A 117 6.06 9.14 6.33
N GLN A 118 5.09 8.34 5.88
CA GLN A 118 4.04 8.78 4.98
C GLN A 118 3.03 9.70 5.66
N LEU A 119 2.94 9.62 6.99
CA LEU A 119 2.06 10.44 7.83
C LEU A 119 2.63 11.83 8.13
N GLU A 120 3.84 12.17 7.68
CA GLU A 120 4.44 13.48 7.91
C GLU A 120 3.77 14.61 7.10
N HIS A 121 3.18 14.27 5.96
CA HIS A 121 2.50 15.21 5.06
C HIS A 121 1.18 14.62 4.55
N GLY A 122 0.19 15.49 4.36
CA GLY A 122 -1.14 15.15 3.91
C GLY A 122 -1.12 14.58 2.50
N ARG A 123 -0.32 15.15 1.60
CA ARG A 123 -0.16 14.62 0.24
C ARG A 123 0.26 13.14 0.23
N THR A 124 1.34 12.81 0.93
CA THR A 124 1.86 11.43 0.97
C THR A 124 0.88 10.49 1.68
N THR A 125 0.19 10.98 2.71
CA THR A 125 -0.85 10.23 3.41
C THR A 125 -2.02 9.91 2.50
N VAL A 126 -2.52 10.89 1.75
CA VAL A 126 -3.64 10.75 0.81
C VAL A 126 -3.26 9.79 -0.32
N ASP A 127 -2.09 9.96 -0.93
CA ASP A 127 -1.60 9.08 -1.99
C ASP A 127 -1.50 7.63 -1.49
N THR A 128 -0.96 7.42 -0.28
CA THR A 128 -0.82 6.09 0.33
C THR A 128 -2.19 5.47 0.64
N VAL A 129 -3.10 6.19 1.30
CA VAL A 129 -4.40 5.61 1.66
C VAL A 129 -5.26 5.30 0.43
N ILE A 130 -5.18 6.12 -0.63
CA ILE A 130 -5.88 5.85 -1.90
C ILE A 130 -5.36 4.54 -2.50
N HIS A 131 -4.04 4.35 -2.50
CA HIS A 131 -3.40 3.14 -3.02
C HIS A 131 -3.85 1.89 -2.24
N GLU A 132 -3.80 1.93 -0.90
CA GLU A 132 -4.22 0.77 -0.10
C GLU A 132 -5.72 0.46 -0.20
N ILE A 133 -6.56 1.49 -0.34
CA ILE A 133 -7.99 1.29 -0.62
C ILE A 133 -8.19 0.68 -2.02
N ALA A 134 -7.34 0.99 -3.00
CA ALA A 134 -7.41 0.37 -4.31
C ALA A 134 -7.09 -1.13 -4.25
N HIS A 135 -6.10 -1.55 -3.46
CA HIS A 135 -5.89 -2.98 -3.18
C HIS A 135 -7.08 -3.63 -2.49
N HIS A 136 -7.67 -2.95 -1.49
CA HIS A 136 -8.84 -3.45 -0.79
C HIS A 136 -10.04 -3.68 -1.72
N THR A 137 -10.33 -2.72 -2.59
CA THR A 137 -11.52 -2.71 -3.45
C THR A 137 -11.38 -3.56 -4.71
N SER A 138 -10.19 -3.60 -5.31
CA SER A 138 -9.93 -4.39 -6.51
C SER A 138 -9.52 -5.84 -6.23
N GLY A 139 -8.85 -6.07 -5.09
CA GLY A 139 -8.15 -7.33 -4.82
C GLY A 139 -6.98 -7.61 -5.78
N ALA A 140 -6.61 -6.64 -6.62
CA ALA A 140 -5.60 -6.77 -7.66
C ALA A 140 -4.24 -6.31 -7.18
N GLU A 141 -3.20 -6.80 -7.85
CA GLU A 141 -1.81 -6.43 -7.59
C GLU A 141 -1.46 -5.13 -8.30
N ASP A 142 -0.33 -4.54 -7.89
CA ASP A 142 0.17 -3.32 -8.46
C ASP A 142 0.38 -3.37 -9.98
N GLY A 143 -0.09 -2.32 -10.64
CA GLY A 143 0.01 -2.16 -12.08
C GLY A 143 -0.99 -2.98 -12.90
N GLU A 144 -1.76 -3.88 -12.28
CA GLU A 144 -2.86 -4.56 -12.97
C GLU A 144 -3.98 -3.58 -13.33
N GLU A 145 -4.65 -3.83 -14.46
CA GLU A 145 -5.72 -2.96 -14.95
C GLU A 145 -6.86 -2.72 -13.93
N PRO A 146 -7.33 -3.72 -13.16
CA PRO A 146 -8.32 -3.48 -12.10
C PRO A 146 -7.80 -2.56 -11.00
N HIS A 147 -6.54 -2.72 -10.57
CA HIS A 147 -5.91 -1.88 -9.56
C HIS A 147 -5.83 -0.41 -10.02
N ASN A 148 -5.30 -0.17 -11.22
CA ASN A 148 -5.12 1.18 -11.76
C ASN A 148 -6.46 1.91 -11.95
N ARG A 149 -7.50 1.16 -12.33
CA ARG A 149 -8.86 1.68 -12.47
C ARG A 149 -9.45 2.09 -11.13
N GLU A 150 -9.34 1.25 -10.10
CA GLU A 150 -9.84 1.58 -8.77
C GLU A 150 -9.06 2.76 -8.17
N MET A 151 -7.73 2.83 -8.33
CA MET A 151 -6.97 4.03 -7.90
C MET A 151 -7.54 5.32 -8.49
N THR A 152 -7.81 5.33 -9.80
CA THR A 152 -8.37 6.50 -10.48
C THR A 152 -9.76 6.85 -9.95
N GLN A 153 -10.60 5.84 -9.72
CA GLN A 153 -11.94 6.02 -9.20
C GLN A 153 -11.93 6.55 -7.76
N ILE A 154 -11.12 5.96 -6.88
CA ILE A 154 -10.98 6.37 -5.47
C ILE A 154 -10.42 7.79 -5.39
N ALA A 155 -9.40 8.12 -6.17
CA ALA A 155 -8.85 9.48 -6.22
C ALA A 155 -9.93 10.51 -6.63
N GLY A 156 -10.74 10.19 -7.64
CA GLY A 156 -11.87 11.03 -8.04
C GLY A 156 -12.90 11.22 -6.92
N GLN A 157 -13.19 10.15 -6.15
CA GLN A 157 -14.10 10.22 -5.02
C GLN A 157 -13.53 11.03 -3.85
N VAL A 158 -12.22 10.94 -3.57
CA VAL A 158 -11.56 11.81 -2.58
C VAL A 158 -11.75 13.27 -2.98
N VAL A 159 -11.47 13.62 -4.24
CA VAL A 159 -11.64 15.00 -4.74
C VAL A 159 -13.10 15.46 -4.62
N GLU A 160 -14.06 14.64 -5.02
CA GLU A 160 -15.49 14.95 -4.89
C GLU A 160 -15.89 15.16 -3.42
N ALA A 161 -15.39 14.31 -2.52
CA ALA A 161 -15.70 14.40 -1.10
C ALA A 161 -15.06 15.64 -0.45
N THR A 162 -13.81 15.96 -0.78
CA THR A 162 -13.15 17.20 -0.37
C THR A 162 -13.92 18.42 -0.85
N ALA A 163 -14.33 18.46 -2.12
CA ALA A 163 -15.08 19.58 -2.68
C ALA A 163 -16.45 19.80 -2.00
N ARG A 164 -17.01 18.75 -1.38
CA ARG A 164 -18.25 18.81 -0.58
C ARG A 164 -18.01 19.15 0.89
N GLY A 165 -16.77 19.40 1.29
CA GLY A 165 -16.40 19.76 2.66
C GLY A 165 -16.37 18.60 3.65
N TYR A 166 -16.41 17.35 3.19
CA TYR A 166 -16.44 16.19 4.10
C TYR A 166 -15.16 16.01 4.92
N PHE A 167 -14.06 16.62 4.48
CA PHE A 167 -12.78 16.52 5.17
C PHE A 167 -12.31 17.84 5.79
N ASP A 168 -13.17 18.88 5.79
CA ASP A 168 -12.78 20.22 6.22
C ASP A 168 -12.29 20.23 7.68
N ASP A 169 -12.94 19.47 8.56
CA ASP A 169 -12.53 19.38 9.97
C ASP A 169 -11.11 18.82 10.13
N TYR A 170 -10.74 17.81 9.32
CA TYR A 170 -9.38 17.25 9.33
C TYR A 170 -8.37 18.22 8.70
N LEU A 171 -8.74 18.86 7.59
CA LEU A 171 -7.89 19.80 6.86
C LEU A 171 -7.67 21.11 7.64
N ALA A 172 -8.59 21.48 8.53
CA ALA A 172 -8.51 22.66 9.39
C ALA A 172 -7.71 22.42 10.69
N ASP A 173 -7.30 21.18 11.00
CA ASP A 173 -6.50 20.90 12.19
C ASP A 173 -5.18 21.69 12.14
N PRO A 174 -4.83 22.49 13.18
CA PRO A 174 -3.61 23.28 13.18
C PRO A 174 -2.31 22.46 13.10
N ASN A 175 -2.37 21.17 13.45
CA ASN A 175 -1.27 20.21 13.34
C ASN A 175 -1.20 19.55 11.96
N PHE A 176 -2.27 19.60 11.16
CA PHE A 176 -2.27 19.05 9.81
C PHE A 176 -1.33 19.86 8.90
N ARG A 177 -0.59 19.14 8.05
CA ARG A 177 0.32 19.72 7.07
C ARG A 177 0.06 19.03 5.74
N TRP A 178 -0.37 19.80 4.75
CA TRP A 178 -0.55 19.29 3.39
C TRP A 178 0.76 18.83 2.76
#